data_AF-A0A538PWL4-F1
#
_entry.id   AF-A0A538PWL4-F1
#
_cell.length_a   1.000
_cell.length_b   1.000
_cell.length_c   1.000
_cell.angle_alpha   90.00
_cell.angle_beta   90.00
_cell.angle_gamma   90.00
#
_symmetry.space_group_name_H-M   'P 1'
#
loop_
_entity.id
_entity.type
_entity.pdbx_description
1 polymer ?
#
loop_
_entity_poly.entity_id
_entity_poly.type
_entity_poly.pdbx_seq_one_letter_code
_entity_poly.pdbx_strand_id
1 'polypeptide(L)'
;MSQVMRIVTASEWTAASRGAAAIDVLATLGAVPWARSGRVLVVRGAGSGELALLAAGALEIAEVDATTVLPLPVLLATAVPQISAVVVASDGSLSLLIEPSAVTASGHTGVGEDLCPSHS
;
A
#
# COMPACT_ATOMS: atom_id res chain seq x y z
N MET A 1 -8.44 9.71 7.37
CA MET A 1 -8.99 8.36 7.66
C MET A 1 -9.23 7.64 6.34
N SER A 2 -8.68 6.44 6.19
CA SER A 2 -8.88 5.60 5.00
C SER A 2 -9.94 4.55 5.30
N GLN A 3 -10.82 4.27 4.35
CA GLN A 3 -11.90 3.29 4.48
C GLN A 3 -11.74 2.17 3.46
N VAL A 4 -11.86 0.92 3.92
CA VAL A 4 -11.99 -0.24 3.03
C VAL A 4 -13.37 -0.19 2.38
N MET A 5 -13.39 -0.16 1.04
CA MET A 5 -14.63 -0.04 0.27
C MET A 5 -15.13 -1.41 -0.20
N ARG A 6 -14.23 -2.22 -0.75
CA ARG A 6 -14.55 -3.53 -1.34
C ARG A 6 -13.29 -4.36 -1.60
N ILE A 7 -13.48 -5.67 -1.77
CA ILE A 7 -12.48 -6.59 -2.31
C ILE A 7 -12.97 -7.06 -3.67
N VAL A 8 -12.16 -6.88 -4.71
CA VAL A 8 -12.48 -7.25 -6.09
C VAL A 8 -11.34 -8.07 -6.70
N THR A 9 -11.51 -8.53 -7.93
CA THR A 9 -10.40 -9.04 -8.73
C THR A 9 -9.63 -7.92 -9.43
N ALA A 10 -8.38 -8.17 -9.80
CA ALA A 10 -7.57 -7.25 -10.60
C ALA A 10 -8.23 -6.92 -11.94
N SER A 11 -8.83 -7.92 -12.59
CA SER A 11 -9.58 -7.74 -13.84
C SER A 11 -10.81 -6.84 -13.67
N GLU A 12 -11.59 -7.02 -12.60
CA GLU A 12 -12.76 -6.17 -12.31
C GLU A 12 -12.34 -4.73 -12.02
N TRP A 13 -11.24 -4.53 -11.28
CA TRP A 13 -10.69 -3.21 -11.06
C TRP A 13 -10.29 -2.55 -12.38
N THR A 14 -9.47 -3.19 -13.21
CA THR A 14 -9.00 -2.62 -14.48
C THR A 14 -10.16 -2.27 -15.42
N ALA A 15 -11.20 -3.10 -15.47
CA ALA A 15 -12.41 -2.82 -16.24
C ALA A 15 -13.18 -1.59 -15.71
N ALA A 16 -13.38 -1.50 -14.40
CA ALA A 16 -14.14 -0.42 -13.76
C ALA A 16 -13.38 0.92 -13.75
N SER A 17 -12.07 0.89 -13.62
CA SER A 17 -11.20 2.06 -13.48
C SER A 17 -10.68 2.62 -14.80
N ARG A 18 -11.21 2.13 -15.94
CA ARG A 18 -10.76 2.50 -17.30
C ARG A 18 -9.26 2.28 -17.51
N GLY A 19 -8.74 1.17 -16.99
CA GLY A 19 -7.34 0.79 -17.18
C GLY A 19 -6.37 1.27 -16.09
N ALA A 20 -6.85 1.84 -14.97
CA ALA A 20 -5.96 2.21 -13.87
C ALA A 20 -5.30 0.96 -13.26
N ALA A 21 -3.99 1.04 -13.02
CA ALA A 21 -3.23 -0.04 -12.41
C ALA A 21 -3.54 -0.17 -10.91
N ALA A 22 -3.56 -1.41 -10.42
CA ALA A 22 -3.51 -1.66 -8.98
C ALA A 22 -2.05 -1.56 -8.51
N ILE A 23 -1.85 -1.09 -7.28
CA ILE A 23 -0.54 -0.99 -6.66
C ILE A 23 -0.20 -2.32 -6.00
N ASP A 24 0.89 -2.95 -6.44
CA ASP A 24 1.46 -4.11 -5.77
C ASP A 24 2.21 -3.67 -4.51
N VAL A 25 1.59 -3.91 -3.35
CA VAL A 25 2.11 -3.50 -2.04
C VAL A 25 3.46 -4.17 -1.75
N LEU A 26 3.66 -5.42 -2.14
CA LEU A 26 4.93 -6.11 -1.89
C LEU A 26 6.04 -5.57 -2.78
N ALA A 27 5.73 -5.28 -4.05
CA ALA A 27 6.67 -4.67 -4.96
C ALA A 27 7.13 -3.28 -4.45
N THR A 28 6.23 -2.49 -3.83
CA THR A 28 6.60 -1.20 -3.23
C THR A 28 7.56 -1.31 -2.05
N LEU A 29 7.65 -2.48 -1.40
CA LEU A 29 8.57 -2.76 -0.31
C LEU A 29 9.90 -3.35 -0.81
N GLY A 30 10.09 -3.45 -2.13
CA GLY A 30 11.29 -4.06 -2.74
C GLY A 30 11.30 -5.58 -2.73
N ALA A 31 10.16 -6.23 -2.42
CA ALA A 31 10.05 -7.68 -2.56
C ALA A 31 9.92 -8.08 -4.04
N VAL A 32 10.43 -9.26 -4.39
CA VAL A 32 10.27 -9.82 -5.74
C VAL A 32 8.77 -9.97 -6.03
N PRO A 33 8.27 -9.48 -7.17
CA PRO A 33 6.85 -9.57 -7.49
C PRO A 33 6.38 -11.03 -7.43
N TRP A 34 5.54 -11.34 -6.43
CA TRP A 34 4.90 -12.65 -6.37
C TRP A 34 3.61 -12.61 -7.17
N ALA A 35 3.72 -13.07 -8.41
CA ALA A 35 2.55 -13.42 -9.20
C ALA A 35 1.83 -14.60 -8.53
N ARG A 36 0.58 -14.41 -8.07
CA ARG A 36 -0.52 -15.39 -8.19
C ARG A 36 -1.84 -15.08 -7.46
N SER A 37 -2.00 -13.92 -6.85
CA SER A 37 -3.34 -13.50 -6.42
C SER A 37 -3.84 -12.37 -7.31
N GLY A 38 -5.00 -12.61 -7.92
CA GLY A 38 -5.74 -11.59 -8.65
C GLY A 38 -6.68 -10.80 -7.75
N ARG A 39 -6.49 -10.75 -6.43
CA ARG A 39 -7.38 -10.01 -5.51
C ARG A 39 -6.83 -8.62 -5.19
N VAL A 40 -7.73 -7.65 -5.23
CA VAL A 40 -7.46 -6.24 -5.01
C VAL A 40 -8.33 -5.74 -3.88
N LEU A 41 -7.71 -5.14 -2.87
CA LEU A 41 -8.37 -4.37 -1.83
C LEU A 41 -8.54 -2.93 -2.31
N VAL A 42 -9.78 -2.45 -2.41
CA VAL A 42 -10.06 -1.07 -2.78
C VAL A 42 -10.25 -0.24 -1.51
N VAL A 43 -9.40 0.75 -1.32
CA VAL A 43 -9.46 1.69 -0.19
C VAL A 43 -9.69 3.11 -0.68
N ARG A 44 -10.41 3.91 0.11
CA ARG A 44 -10.60 5.34 -0.14
C ARG A 44 -9.92 6.13 0.96
N GLY A 45 -8.95 6.98 0.62
CA GLY A 45 -8.29 7.85 1.58
C GLY A 45 -9.12 9.10 1.89
N ALA A 46 -8.77 9.81 2.98
CA ALA A 46 -9.36 11.11 3.27
C ALA A 46 -8.81 12.15 2.28
N GLY A 47 -9.61 12.46 1.26
CA GLY A 47 -9.29 13.47 0.24
C GLY A 47 -8.68 12.93 -1.06
N SER A 48 -8.47 11.62 -1.19
CA SER A 48 -7.97 10.98 -2.41
C SER A 48 -9.04 10.12 -3.10
N GLY A 49 -8.82 9.84 -4.39
CA GLY A 49 -9.62 8.89 -5.15
C GLY A 49 -9.52 7.46 -4.61
N GLU A 50 -10.24 6.53 -5.23
CA GLU A 50 -10.12 5.11 -4.88
C GLU A 50 -8.72 4.59 -5.22
N LEU A 51 -8.12 3.87 -4.28
CA LEU A 51 -6.84 3.21 -4.40
C LEU A 51 -7.06 1.70 -4.45
N ALA A 52 -6.42 1.03 -5.40
CA ALA A 52 -6.42 -0.42 -5.52
C ALA A 52 -5.08 -0.98 -5.02
N LEU A 53 -5.14 -1.81 -3.98
CA LEU A 53 -3.99 -2.52 -3.43
C LEU A 53 -4.06 -3.99 -3.84
N LEU A 54 -3.09 -4.44 -4.64
CA LEU A 54 -2.96 -5.83 -5.06
C LEU A 54 -2.30 -6.64 -3.94
N ALA A 55 -2.95 -7.72 -3.53
CA ALA A 55 -2.39 -8.68 -2.57
C ALA A 55 -1.84 -9.89 -3.32
N ALA A 56 -0.74 -10.47 -2.83
CA ALA A 56 -0.17 -11.72 -3.37
C ALA A 56 -0.88 -12.99 -2.89
N GLY A 57 -1.73 -12.89 -1.86
CA GLY A 57 -2.47 -14.01 -1.27
C GLY A 57 -3.92 -13.68 -0.94
N ALA A 58 -4.53 -14.50 -0.07
CA ALA A 58 -5.87 -14.26 0.44
C ALA A 58 -5.95 -12.93 1.20
N LEU A 59 -7.12 -12.30 1.14
CA LEU A 59 -7.43 -11.08 1.89
C LEU A 59 -8.43 -11.42 2.97
N GLU A 60 -8.11 -11.01 4.20
CA GLU A 60 -8.96 -11.20 5.36
C GLU A 60 -9.12 -9.87 6.09
N ILE A 61 -10.29 -9.67 6.71
CA ILE A 61 -10.54 -8.55 7.60
C ILE A 61 -10.47 -9.11 9.01
N ALA A 62 -9.48 -8.66 9.77
CA ALA A 62 -9.29 -9.03 11.15
C ALA A 62 -9.33 -7.80 12.05
N GLU A 63 -9.87 -7.98 13.24
CA GLU A 63 -9.73 -7.01 14.32
C GLU A 63 -8.36 -7.19 14.98
N VAL A 64 -7.63 -6.09 15.14
CA VAL A 64 -6.29 -6.08 15.74
C VAL A 64 -6.38 -5.35 17.07
N ASP A 65 -5.98 -6.02 18.16
CA ASP A 65 -5.85 -5.37 19.46
C ASP A 65 -4.69 -4.37 19.41
N ALA A 66 -4.95 -3.12 19.78
CA ALA A 66 -3.96 -2.06 19.81
C ALA A 66 -2.74 -2.40 20.69
N THR A 67 -2.88 -3.25 21.71
CA THR A 67 -1.76 -3.68 22.56
C THR A 67 -0.76 -4.58 21.84
N THR A 68 -1.17 -5.20 20.73
CA THR A 68 -0.31 -6.06 19.89
C THR A 68 0.47 -5.28 18.82
N VAL A 69 0.19 -3.98 18.70
CA VAL A 69 0.83 -3.08 17.73
C VAL A 69 2.07 -2.48 18.37
N LEU A 70 3.24 -2.88 17.88
CA LEU A 70 4.53 -2.43 18.35
C LEU A 70 5.11 -1.39 17.37
N PRO A 71 5.76 -0.33 17.88
CA PRO A 71 6.41 0.66 17.03
C PRO A 71 7.54 0.01 16.22
N LEU A 72 7.76 0.51 15.00
CA LEU A 72 8.89 0.05 14.19
C LEU A 72 10.22 0.51 14.80
N PRO A 73 11.25 -0.35 14.84
CA PRO A 73 12.61 0.08 15.14
C PRO A 73 13.05 1.20 14.19
N VAL A 74 13.71 2.23 14.72
CA VAL A 74 14.09 3.45 13.98
C VAL A 74 14.82 3.14 12.67
N LEU A 75 15.74 2.18 12.66
CA LEU A 75 16.47 1.78 11.46
C LEU A 75 15.55 1.26 10.35
N LEU A 76 14.53 0.45 10.71
CA LEU A 76 13.55 -0.06 9.75
C LEU A 76 12.60 1.05 9.28
N ALA A 77 12.17 1.93 10.19
CA ALA A 77 11.30 3.06 9.84
C ALA A 77 11.97 3.99 8.82
N THR A 78 13.29 4.13 8.90
CA THR A 78 14.08 4.94 7.97
C THR A 78 14.27 4.24 6.62
N ALA A 79 14.44 2.91 6.62
CA ALA A 79 14.68 2.14 5.40
C ALA A 79 13.41 1.92 4.58
N VAL A 80 12.24 1.77 5.24
CA VAL A 80 10.98 1.42 4.59
C VAL A 80 9.84 2.29 5.15
N PRO A 81 9.74 3.55 4.72
CA PRO A 81 8.80 4.53 5.29
C PRO A 81 7.33 4.17 5.09
N GLN A 82 7.01 3.18 4.25
CA GLN A 82 5.66 2.69 4.04
C GLN A 82 5.15 1.83 5.20
N ILE A 83 6.04 1.28 6.03
CA ILE A 83 5.68 0.45 7.18
C ILE A 83 5.62 1.34 8.42
N SER A 84 4.47 1.36 9.10
CA SER A 84 4.25 2.19 10.29
C SER A 84 4.46 1.44 11.60
N ALA A 85 4.19 0.13 11.64
CA ALA A 85 4.29 -0.69 12.85
C ALA A 85 4.46 -2.19 12.54
N VAL A 86 4.76 -2.97 13.58
CA VAL A 86 4.68 -4.44 13.55
C VAL A 86 3.52 -4.88 14.44
N VAL A 87 2.71 -5.81 13.96
CA VAL A 87 1.66 -6.48 14.74
C VAL A 87 2.16 -7.86 15.16
N VAL A 88 2.07 -8.18 16.45
CA VAL A 88 2.43 -9.48 17.00
C VAL A 88 1.17 -10.23 17.40
N ALA A 89 0.80 -11.25 16.62
CA ALA A 89 -0.35 -12.07 16.95
C ALA A 89 -0.08 -12.97 18.17
N SER A 90 -1.15 -13.50 18.76
CA SER A 90 -1.09 -14.36 19.94
C SER A 90 -0.37 -15.70 19.69
N ASP A 91 -0.33 -16.15 18.44
CA ASP A 91 0.42 -17.33 17.99
C ASP A 91 1.92 -17.04 17.74
N GLY A 92 2.35 -15.79 17.96
CA GLY A 92 3.71 -15.33 17.73
C GLY A 92 4.02 -14.96 16.27
N SER A 93 3.02 -15.02 15.37
CA SER A 93 3.20 -14.54 14.00
C SER A 93 3.35 -13.02 13.96
N LEU A 94 4.14 -12.55 12.98
CA LEU A 94 4.45 -11.14 12.80
C LEU A 94 3.84 -10.64 11.50
N SER A 95 3.12 -9.52 11.59
CA SER A 95 2.57 -8.82 10.43
C SER A 95 3.10 -7.39 10.37
N LEU A 96 3.30 -6.87 9.17
CA LEU A 96 3.72 -5.48 8.95
C LEU A 96 2.48 -4.61 8.74
N LEU A 97 2.37 -3.52 9.50
CA LEU A 97 1.30 -2.54 9.33
C LEU A 97 1.76 -1.50 8.30
N ILE A 98 0.93 -1.29 7.28
CA ILE A 98 1.20 -0.37 6.18
C ILE A 98 0.11 0.68 6.15
N GLU A 99 0.51 1.96 6.09
CA GLU A 99 -0.44 3.04 5.87
C GLU A 99 -0.68 3.23 4.36
N PRO A 100 -1.94 3.13 3.87
CA PRO A 100 -2.22 3.29 2.44
C PRO A 100 -1.75 4.64 1.86
N SER A 101 -1.74 5.70 2.66
CA SER A 101 -1.23 7.03 2.29
C SER A 101 0.27 7.02 1.99
N ALA A 102 1.05 6.26 2.75
CA ALA A 102 2.50 6.17 2.56
C ALA A 102 2.85 5.45 1.25
N VAL A 103 2.03 4.48 0.83
CA VAL A 103 2.19 3.77 -0.44
C VAL A 103 2.00 4.71 -1.64
N THR A 104 1.03 5.64 -1.59
CA THR A 104 0.81 6.61 -2.68
C THR A 104 1.88 7.69 -2.79
N ALA A 105 2.44 8.13 -1.66
CA ALA A 105 3.45 9.18 -1.64
C ALA A 105 4.77 8.72 -2.29
N SER A 106 5.15 7.46 -2.10
CA SER A 106 6.38 6.90 -2.67
C SER A 106 6.32 6.65 -4.19
N GLY A 107 5.11 6.56 -4.77
CA GLY A 107 4.92 6.48 -6.22
C GLY A 107 5.05 7.81 -6.95
N HIS A 108 5.14 8.92 -6.21
CA HIS A 108 5.35 10.27 -6.74
C HIS A 108 6.84 10.64 -6.71
N THR A 109 7.71 9.78 -7.24
CA THR A 109 9.01 10.25 -7.73
C THR A 109 8.74 11.07 -8.98
N GLY A 110 8.55 12.38 -8.79
CA GLY A 110 8.47 13.35 -9.86
C GLY A 110 9.71 13.26 -10.73
N VAL A 111 9.57 12.61 -11.90
CA VAL A 111 10.52 12.76 -12.99
C VAL A 111 10.19 14.09 -13.66
N GLY A 112 10.92 15.11 -13.24
CA GLY A 112 11.43 16.19 -14.06
C GLY A 112 10.43 17.14 -14.70
N GLU A 113 10.11 18.24 -14.01
CA GLU A 113 9.84 19.52 -14.67
C GLU A 113 10.33 20.64 -13.75
N ASP A 114 11.65 20.87 -13.71
CA ASP A 114 12.15 22.16 -13.23
C ASP A 114 13.34 22.62 -14.06
N LEU A 115 13.17 23.84 -14.59
CA LEU A 115 14.17 24.78 -15.08
C LEU A 115 14.67 24.60 -16.53
N CYS A 116 13.84 25.02 -17.49
CA CYS A 116 14.35 25.72 -18.67
C CYS A 116 14.72 27.17 -18.25
N PRO A 117 15.99 27.60 -18.29
CA PRO A 117 16.31 29.02 -18.20
C PRO A 117 15.96 29.68 -19.53
N SER A 118 14.91 30.48 -19.55
CA SER A 118 14.60 31.36 -20.68
C SER A 118 15.71 32.40 -20.82
N HIS A 119 16.60 32.20 -21.78
CA HIS A 119 17.43 33.26 -22.34
C HIS A 119 16.60 34.13 -23.28
N SER A 120 16.54 35.43 -23.02
CA SER A 120 16.57 36.51 -24.02
C SER A 120 16.89 37.83 -23.33
#